data_AF-A0A9P5HGB4-F1
#
_entry.id   AF-A0A9P5HGB4-F1
#
_cell.length_a   1.000
_cell.length_b   1.000
_cell.length_c   1.000
_cell.angle_alpha   90.00
_cell.angle_beta   90.00
_cell.angle_gamma   90.00
#
_symmetry.space_group_name_H-M   'P 1'
#
loop_
_entity.id
_entity.type
_entity.pdbx_description
1 polymer ?
#
loop_
_entity_poly.entity_id
_entity_poly.type
_entity_poly.pdbx_seq_one_letter_code
_entity_poly.pdbx_strand_id
1 'polypeptide(L)'
;MARLSAVAGLVGLLTLQIALAAPTKGDAQQYCPVLYTEPPKNCKPLPESFLTFSSKSPAPPPVDSLVLEYAVEALAVLQDQYFHPDYATWPSAIDWTAAVAGTVIAGMLTTMSKSLVSIQLGGESDWKAKENLISNYYAQLVGSYYGQDVLSIRGQAYDDILWVALGWIEAINFVRTHTELHYPRSGSPEVVPGSGLKNIIDSTPWHGHNWMASFAHRSRIFWNLGARGWETKLCNGGMVWNPRLNPYKNAITNELWVSTSISMYRHFPGDNFTAPWLATAGFPTNDPAHLQAAMEGYQWLIDVNMTNHRGLFVDGYHIDSRRPGNTKCDLRDEMVYTYNQGVLLTGQRGLWTVSGGASFLEEGHVLIQSVIEATGWSLEENKAIDDLKSVPSGRLPPWRGLGRGGIIEEQCDASGTCSQDGQTFKGVFFHHLTSFCAPLDPLRVEKGMKLNKRGYQRIKTAHITACSRYVSWIKHNALAALGTRDDAGRFGMWWGAGIFNAVVTLDNDGINHDAENTTDYRNQGTPEDDTWGGLHRWLPGTGRWSVLDPGTGQKVLGGIKENQDMRDRSEYGEPRQDKRSLQDPNERGRGRTVETQVGGLALLRAYWELSQS
;
A
#
# COMPACT_ATOMS: atom_id res chain seq x y z
N MET A 1 20.19 -28.99 -25.48
CA MET A 1 21.12 -28.19 -26.32
C MET A 1 20.52 -26.79 -26.45
N ALA A 2 20.59 -25.95 -25.41
CA ALA A 2 21.69 -25.02 -25.15
C ALA A 2 21.90 -23.98 -26.27
N ARG A 3 21.18 -22.86 -26.19
CA ARG A 3 21.67 -21.53 -26.59
C ARG A 3 21.21 -20.50 -25.58
N LEU A 4 22.07 -20.26 -24.59
CA LEU A 4 22.10 -19.01 -23.85
C LEU A 4 22.33 -17.88 -24.85
N SER A 5 21.43 -16.91 -24.90
CA SER A 5 21.78 -15.57 -25.36
C SER A 5 22.25 -14.77 -24.16
N ALA A 6 23.50 -15.02 -23.78
CA ALA A 6 24.28 -14.07 -23.01
C ALA A 6 24.54 -12.87 -23.92
N VAL A 7 23.78 -11.80 -23.75
CA VAL A 7 24.18 -10.48 -24.27
C VAL A 7 25.05 -9.85 -23.20
N ALA A 8 26.34 -10.18 -23.26
CA ALA A 8 27.38 -9.32 -22.75
C ALA A 8 27.43 -8.09 -23.67
N GLY A 9 26.78 -7.01 -23.25
CA GLY A 9 26.83 -5.71 -23.92
C GLY A 9 27.95 -4.86 -23.32
N LEU A 10 29.14 -4.93 -23.92
CA LEU A 10 30.15 -3.90 -23.80
C LEU A 10 29.61 -2.64 -24.53
N VAL A 11 28.99 -1.71 -23.80
CA VAL A 11 28.65 -0.39 -24.32
C VAL A 11 28.94 0.65 -23.24
N GLY A 12 30.03 1.38 -23.47
CA GLY A 12 30.22 2.78 -23.10
C GLY A 12 29.99 3.21 -21.65
N LEU A 13 31.05 3.78 -21.05
CA LEU A 13 30.94 4.94 -20.18
C LEU A 13 30.26 6.10 -20.93
N LEU A 14 28.99 5.96 -21.27
CA LEU A 14 28.09 7.07 -21.46
C LEU A 14 27.58 7.38 -20.07
N THR A 15 28.14 8.43 -19.47
CA THR A 15 27.49 9.16 -18.40
C THR A 15 26.08 9.46 -18.88
N LEU A 16 25.12 8.65 -18.43
CA LEU A 16 23.71 8.86 -18.68
C LEU A 16 23.38 10.16 -17.94
N GLN A 17 23.52 11.30 -18.62
CA GLN A 17 22.91 12.54 -18.22
C GLN A 17 21.41 12.38 -18.41
N ILE A 18 20.77 11.56 -17.57
CA ILE A 18 19.33 11.63 -17.41
C ILE A 18 19.11 12.95 -16.68
N ALA A 19 18.66 13.97 -17.40
CA ALA A 19 17.84 14.97 -16.77
C ALA A 19 16.64 14.21 -16.18
N LEU A 20 16.69 13.90 -14.88
CA LEU A 20 15.69 13.16 -14.11
C LEU A 20 14.45 14.04 -13.94
N ALA A 21 13.87 14.43 -15.05
CA ALA A 21 12.74 15.33 -15.17
C ALA A 21 11.48 14.45 -15.14
N ALA A 22 10.53 14.75 -14.24
CA ALA A 22 9.32 13.94 -14.10
C ALA A 22 8.47 14.05 -15.37
N PRO A 23 7.93 12.94 -15.91
CA PRO A 23 6.99 12.99 -17.02
C PRO A 23 5.81 13.94 -16.73
N THR A 24 5.37 14.76 -17.69
CA THR A 24 4.18 15.62 -17.52
C THR A 24 3.11 15.28 -18.55
N LYS A 25 1.83 15.35 -18.16
CA LYS A 25 0.71 15.35 -19.12
C LYS A 25 0.81 16.58 -20.04
N GLY A 26 1.19 16.36 -21.31
CA GLY A 26 1.23 17.37 -22.37
C GLY A 26 2.45 18.32 -22.35
N ASP A 27 2.36 19.43 -23.10
CA ASP A 27 3.41 20.49 -23.24
C ASP A 27 3.66 21.32 -21.95
N ALA A 28 3.19 20.86 -20.78
CA ALA A 28 3.35 21.58 -19.53
C ALA A 28 4.83 21.62 -19.11
N GLN A 29 5.38 22.83 -19.00
CA GLN A 29 6.76 23.03 -18.59
C GLN A 29 6.98 22.51 -17.16
N GLN A 30 8.01 21.68 -16.98
CA GLN A 30 8.35 21.07 -15.69
C GLN A 30 9.01 22.04 -14.70
N TYR A 31 8.88 21.76 -13.41
CA TYR A 31 9.60 22.50 -12.37
C TYR A 31 11.11 22.36 -12.52
N CYS A 32 11.84 23.43 -12.22
CA CYS A 32 13.29 23.35 -12.11
C CYS A 32 13.66 22.34 -10.99
N PRO A 33 14.48 21.32 -11.25
CA PRO A 33 14.83 20.34 -10.23
C PRO A 33 15.73 20.98 -9.16
N VAL A 34 15.64 20.47 -7.93
CA VAL A 34 16.54 20.92 -6.85
C VAL A 34 17.92 20.26 -6.92
N LEU A 35 18.03 19.13 -7.61
CA LEU A 35 19.28 18.44 -7.92
C LEU A 35 19.60 18.59 -9.41
N TYR A 36 20.82 18.99 -9.75
CA TYR A 36 21.23 19.19 -11.15
C TYR A 36 22.74 19.11 -11.32
N THR A 37 23.20 18.69 -12.50
CA THR A 37 24.62 18.75 -12.90
C THR A 37 24.96 20.13 -13.47
N GLU A 38 24.06 20.68 -14.27
CA GLU A 38 24.14 22.03 -14.86
C GLU A 38 22.93 22.87 -14.46
N PRO A 39 23.06 24.21 -14.33
CA PRO A 39 21.92 25.06 -13.97
C PRO A 39 20.74 24.85 -14.91
N PRO A 40 19.54 24.53 -14.39
CA PRO A 40 18.41 24.19 -15.22
C PRO A 40 17.95 25.42 -16.01
N LYS A 41 17.66 25.22 -17.31
CA LYS A 41 17.15 26.23 -18.24
C LYS A 41 15.77 25.79 -18.71
N ASN A 42 14.90 26.74 -19.06
CA ASN A 42 13.56 26.47 -19.61
C ASN A 42 12.68 25.58 -18.70
N CYS A 43 12.60 25.91 -17.41
CA CYS A 43 11.76 25.25 -16.42
C CYS A 43 10.93 26.27 -15.63
N LYS A 44 9.76 25.87 -15.11
CA LYS A 44 8.93 26.74 -14.26
C LYS A 44 9.53 26.85 -12.85
N PRO A 45 9.37 27.98 -12.15
CA PRO A 45 9.84 28.14 -10.77
C PRO A 45 9.22 27.12 -9.82
N LEU A 46 10.00 26.67 -8.82
CA LEU A 46 9.54 25.73 -7.79
C LEU A 46 8.27 26.27 -7.07
N PRO A 47 7.27 25.41 -6.81
CA PRO A 47 6.01 25.81 -6.22
C PRO A 47 6.21 26.32 -4.78
N GLU A 48 5.32 27.23 -4.38
CA GLU A 48 5.24 27.72 -2.99
C GLU A 48 4.30 26.88 -2.13
N SER A 49 3.36 26.18 -2.76
CA SER A 49 2.38 25.30 -2.12
C SER A 49 2.03 24.15 -3.08
N PHE A 50 1.66 23.00 -2.53
CA PHE A 50 1.07 21.89 -3.28
C PHE A 50 -0.46 21.80 -3.11
N LEU A 51 -1.07 22.75 -2.40
CA LEU A 51 -2.52 22.85 -2.24
C LEU A 51 -3.12 23.63 -3.40
N THR A 52 -4.31 23.23 -3.85
CA THR A 52 -5.07 23.92 -4.89
C THR A 52 -5.79 25.19 -4.39
N PHE A 53 -5.77 25.43 -3.09
CA PHE A 53 -6.42 26.56 -2.41
C PHE A 53 -5.47 27.28 -1.45
N SER A 54 -5.82 28.51 -1.08
CA SER A 54 -5.05 29.31 -0.12
C SER A 54 -5.33 28.85 1.32
N SER A 55 -4.37 28.17 1.96
CA SER A 55 -4.48 27.82 3.37
C SER A 55 -4.17 29.02 4.27
N LYS A 56 -5.21 29.62 4.89
CA LYS A 56 -5.04 30.63 5.97
C LYS A 56 -5.10 30.03 7.38
N SER A 57 -5.64 28.82 7.53
CA SER A 57 -5.78 28.22 8.87
C SER A 57 -4.46 27.59 9.30
N PRO A 58 -4.10 27.71 10.60
CA PRO A 58 -2.88 27.12 11.14
C PRO A 58 -2.90 25.59 11.00
N ALA A 59 -1.70 24.99 11.01
CA ALA A 59 -1.55 23.55 11.08
C ALA A 59 -2.30 23.01 12.31
N PRO A 60 -2.94 21.82 12.21
CA PRO A 60 -3.54 21.19 13.37
C PRO A 60 -2.47 20.93 14.44
N PRO A 61 -2.81 21.06 15.74
CA PRO A 61 -1.87 20.78 16.80
C PRO A 61 -1.47 19.29 16.79
N PRO A 62 -0.28 18.95 17.32
CA PRO A 62 0.09 17.56 17.55
C PRO A 62 -0.99 16.83 18.35
N VAL A 63 -1.26 15.58 18.00
CA VAL A 63 -2.29 14.79 18.69
C VAL A 63 -1.71 14.14 19.95
N ASP A 64 -2.61 13.87 20.89
CA ASP A 64 -2.29 13.16 22.12
C ASP A 64 -1.75 11.74 21.83
N SER A 65 -0.84 11.28 22.68
CA SER A 65 -0.33 9.91 22.78
C SER A 65 -1.41 8.82 22.77
N LEU A 66 -2.65 9.13 23.15
CA LEU A 66 -3.81 8.23 23.06
C LEU A 66 -4.01 7.63 21.65
N VAL A 67 -3.69 8.36 20.58
CA VAL A 67 -3.78 7.81 19.21
C VAL A 67 -2.76 6.69 18.99
N LEU A 68 -1.55 6.84 19.53
CA LEU A 68 -0.52 5.81 19.48
C LEU A 68 -0.93 4.60 20.33
N GLU A 69 -1.57 4.82 21.48
CA GLU A 69 -2.15 3.73 22.28
C GLU A 69 -3.17 2.92 21.48
N TYR A 70 -4.13 3.57 20.81
CA TYR A 70 -5.09 2.87 19.95
C TYR A 70 -4.41 2.11 18.80
N ALA A 71 -3.34 2.66 18.22
CA ALA A 71 -2.60 1.96 17.16
C ALA A 71 -1.89 0.70 17.71
N VAL A 72 -1.31 0.77 18.92
CA VAL A 72 -0.69 -0.38 19.58
C VAL A 72 -1.74 -1.42 20.00
N GLU A 73 -2.90 -0.99 20.49
CA GLU A 73 -4.04 -1.89 20.76
C GLU A 73 -4.51 -2.59 19.47
N ALA A 74 -4.61 -1.86 18.36
CA ALA A 74 -4.99 -2.44 17.07
C ALA A 74 -3.97 -3.48 16.59
N LEU A 75 -2.67 -3.23 16.80
CA LEU A 75 -1.60 -4.18 16.52
C LEU A 75 -1.69 -5.41 17.44
N ALA A 76 -1.96 -5.21 18.73
CA ALA A 76 -2.16 -6.31 19.67
C ALA A 76 -3.33 -7.20 19.25
N VAL A 77 -4.50 -6.63 18.92
CA VAL A 77 -5.64 -7.41 18.40
C VAL A 77 -5.28 -8.13 17.08
N LEU A 78 -4.56 -7.47 16.17
CA LEU A 78 -4.10 -8.11 14.92
C LEU A 78 -3.26 -9.36 15.20
N GLN A 79 -2.38 -9.29 16.19
CA GLN A 79 -1.42 -10.33 16.48
C GLN A 79 -1.98 -11.41 17.42
N ASP A 80 -2.82 -11.05 18.38
CA ASP A 80 -3.36 -12.00 19.36
C ASP A 80 -4.57 -12.76 18.84
N GLN A 81 -5.39 -12.16 17.97
CA GLN A 81 -6.63 -12.77 17.48
C GLN A 81 -6.46 -13.45 16.12
N TYR A 82 -5.52 -12.99 15.29
CA TYR A 82 -5.45 -13.44 13.90
C TYR A 82 -4.14 -14.10 13.50
N PHE A 83 -3.02 -13.81 14.19
CA PHE A 83 -1.74 -14.46 13.89
C PHE A 83 -1.63 -15.77 14.67
N HIS A 84 -1.28 -16.84 13.97
CA HIS A 84 -1.01 -18.13 14.60
C HIS A 84 0.48 -18.43 14.58
N PRO A 85 1.15 -18.49 15.75
CA PRO A 85 2.57 -18.83 15.84
C PRO A 85 2.92 -20.19 15.22
N ASP A 86 2.04 -21.19 15.32
CA ASP A 86 2.27 -22.54 14.79
C ASP A 86 2.37 -22.58 13.26
N TYR A 87 1.58 -21.75 12.59
CA TYR A 87 1.64 -21.57 11.13
C TYR A 87 2.57 -20.43 10.72
N ALA A 88 3.03 -19.64 11.70
CA ALA A 88 3.78 -18.42 11.53
C ALA A 88 3.15 -17.49 10.48
N THR A 89 1.82 -17.34 10.46
CA THR A 89 1.10 -16.49 9.49
C THR A 89 -0.27 -16.09 10.05
N TRP A 90 -1.03 -15.30 9.30
CA TRP A 90 -2.46 -15.03 9.52
C TRP A 90 -3.29 -16.01 8.68
N PRO A 91 -3.75 -17.15 9.22
CA PRO A 91 -4.26 -18.24 8.39
C PRO A 91 -5.57 -17.93 7.67
N SER A 92 -6.32 -16.95 8.16
CA SER A 92 -7.55 -16.47 7.53
C SER A 92 -7.32 -15.44 6.43
N ALA A 93 -6.10 -14.90 6.29
CA ALA A 93 -5.71 -14.03 5.18
C ALA A 93 -5.37 -14.85 3.93
N ILE A 94 -5.47 -14.22 2.76
CA ILE A 94 -4.92 -14.78 1.51
C ILE A 94 -3.48 -14.32 1.32
N ASP A 95 -2.75 -14.99 0.44
CA ASP A 95 -1.30 -14.84 0.34
C ASP A 95 -0.82 -13.39 0.19
N TRP A 96 -1.43 -12.59 -0.69
CA TRP A 96 -1.03 -11.21 -0.90
C TRP A 96 -1.51 -10.28 0.23
N THR A 97 -2.68 -10.53 0.84
CA THR A 97 -3.16 -9.72 1.98
C THR A 97 -2.34 -9.98 3.24
N ALA A 98 -1.83 -11.21 3.42
CA ALA A 98 -0.84 -11.54 4.44
C ALA A 98 0.50 -10.81 4.21
N ALA A 99 0.95 -10.67 2.96
CA ALA A 99 2.12 -9.86 2.63
C ALA A 99 1.91 -8.36 2.97
N VAL A 100 0.71 -7.84 2.71
CA VAL A 100 0.32 -6.48 3.11
C VAL A 100 0.25 -6.34 4.63
N ALA A 101 -0.29 -7.31 5.36
CA ALA A 101 -0.30 -7.30 6.83
C ALA A 101 1.13 -7.17 7.38
N GLY A 102 2.07 -7.97 6.88
CA GLY A 102 3.50 -7.87 7.23
C GLY A 102 4.10 -6.50 6.91
N THR A 103 3.73 -5.90 5.78
CA THR A 103 4.15 -4.54 5.38
C THR A 103 3.66 -3.48 6.35
N VAL A 104 2.38 -3.53 6.72
CA VAL A 104 1.78 -2.58 7.68
C VAL A 104 2.41 -2.74 9.07
N ILE A 105 2.68 -3.98 9.50
CA ILE A 105 3.36 -4.25 10.78
C ILE A 105 4.78 -3.71 10.77
N ALA A 106 5.57 -3.93 9.70
CA ALA A 106 6.90 -3.33 9.56
C ALA A 106 6.87 -1.80 9.63
N GLY A 107 5.87 -1.18 8.98
CA GLY A 107 5.62 0.25 9.07
C GLY A 107 5.28 0.71 10.50
N MET A 108 4.43 -0.03 11.21
CA MET A 108 4.06 0.27 12.60
C MET A 108 5.22 0.08 13.57
N LEU A 109 6.06 -0.94 13.38
CA LEU A 109 7.28 -1.16 14.14
C LEU A 109 8.24 0.03 13.99
N THR A 110 8.34 0.60 12.78
CA THR A 110 9.09 1.83 12.55
C THR A 110 8.52 3.01 13.34
N THR A 111 7.19 3.17 13.34
CA THR A 111 6.49 4.19 14.13
C THR A 111 6.76 4.02 15.63
N MET A 112 6.59 2.82 16.17
CA MET A 112 6.87 2.51 17.58
C MET A 112 8.33 2.79 17.94
N SER A 113 9.27 2.37 17.09
CA SER A 113 10.69 2.63 17.31
C SER A 113 11.03 4.11 17.40
N LYS A 114 10.37 4.97 16.60
CA LYS A 114 10.55 6.42 16.67
C LYS A 114 9.89 7.04 17.90
N SER A 115 8.69 6.59 18.24
CA SER A 115 7.83 7.26 19.22
C SER A 115 8.04 6.82 20.68
N LEU A 116 8.40 5.56 20.92
CA LEU A 116 8.50 5.00 22.28
C LEU A 116 9.65 5.59 23.11
N VAL A 117 10.66 6.20 22.49
CA VAL A 117 11.72 6.91 23.24
C VAL A 117 11.19 8.22 23.82
N SER A 118 10.36 8.94 23.07
CA SER A 118 9.84 10.26 23.47
C SER A 118 8.56 10.20 24.31
N ILE A 119 7.85 9.07 24.32
CA ILE A 119 6.50 8.95 24.89
C ILE A 119 6.46 7.88 25.98
N GLN A 120 5.76 8.19 27.07
CA GLN A 120 5.38 7.23 28.09
C GLN A 120 4.03 6.63 27.69
N LEU A 121 4.01 5.40 27.20
CA LEU A 121 2.78 4.66 26.94
C LEU A 121 2.42 3.87 28.20
N GLY A 122 1.19 4.01 28.69
CA GLY A 122 0.72 3.27 29.88
C GLY A 122 1.54 3.49 31.15
N GLY A 123 2.26 4.60 31.27
CA GLY A 123 3.13 4.91 32.42
C GLY A 123 4.46 4.13 32.46
N GLU A 124 4.78 3.34 31.43
CA GLU A 124 6.01 2.56 31.37
C GLU A 124 7.20 3.41 30.89
N SER A 125 8.26 3.44 31.70
CA SER A 125 9.49 4.19 31.41
C SER A 125 10.70 3.28 31.17
N ASP A 126 10.60 1.99 31.51
CA ASP A 126 11.67 1.02 31.28
C ASP A 126 11.85 0.75 29.78
N TRP A 127 13.03 1.12 29.28
CA TRP A 127 13.44 0.83 27.92
C TRP A 127 13.40 -0.67 27.61
N LYS A 128 13.69 -1.54 28.59
CA LYS A 128 13.64 -2.99 28.37
C LYS A 128 12.23 -3.47 28.05
N ALA A 129 11.21 -2.93 28.71
CA ALA A 129 9.82 -3.26 28.43
C ALA A 129 9.40 -2.79 27.03
N LYS A 130 9.79 -1.55 26.67
CA LYS A 130 9.56 -0.97 25.33
C LYS A 130 10.23 -1.78 24.23
N GLU A 131 11.48 -2.17 24.45
CA GLU A 131 12.21 -2.98 23.48
C GLU A 131 11.68 -4.41 23.40
N ASN A 132 11.27 -5.00 24.52
CA ASN A 132 10.63 -6.31 24.50
C ASN A 132 9.32 -6.30 23.68
N LEU A 133 8.54 -5.22 23.75
CA LEU A 133 7.34 -5.05 22.94
C LEU A 133 7.66 -5.00 21.43
N ILE A 134 8.65 -4.18 21.03
CA ILE A 134 9.10 -4.11 19.64
C ILE A 134 9.64 -5.47 19.16
N SER A 135 10.51 -6.09 19.96
CA SER A 135 11.11 -7.39 19.66
C SER A 135 10.08 -8.51 19.54
N ASN A 136 9.03 -8.49 20.36
CA ASN A 136 7.95 -9.48 20.30
C ASN A 136 7.22 -9.44 18.94
N TYR A 137 6.77 -8.27 18.52
CA TYR A 137 6.09 -8.12 17.23
C TYR A 137 7.05 -8.29 16.04
N TYR A 138 8.31 -7.88 16.18
CA TYR A 138 9.32 -8.18 15.17
C TYR A 138 9.58 -9.68 15.02
N ALA A 139 9.60 -10.45 16.11
CA ALA A 139 9.74 -11.90 16.04
C ALA A 139 8.57 -12.56 15.30
N GLN A 140 7.36 -12.04 15.44
CA GLN A 140 6.18 -12.50 14.68
C GLN A 140 6.28 -12.14 13.19
N LEU A 141 6.75 -10.94 12.85
CA LEU A 141 7.06 -10.53 11.47
C LEU A 141 8.16 -11.40 10.85
N VAL A 142 9.19 -11.76 11.62
CA VAL A 142 10.21 -12.73 11.20
C VAL A 142 9.58 -14.11 11.02
N GLY A 143 8.68 -14.53 11.90
CA GLY A 143 7.90 -15.76 11.75
C GLY A 143 7.17 -15.80 10.41
N SER A 144 6.48 -14.70 10.05
CA SER A 144 5.75 -14.60 8.77
C SER A 144 6.63 -14.68 7.53
N TYR A 145 7.92 -14.37 7.62
CA TYR A 145 8.86 -14.68 6.54
C TYR A 145 8.91 -16.19 6.25
N TYR A 146 8.90 -17.04 7.27
CA TYR A 146 8.97 -18.49 7.11
C TYR A 146 7.60 -19.12 6.85
N GLY A 147 6.52 -18.54 7.38
CA GLY A 147 5.15 -19.01 7.15
C GLY A 147 4.53 -18.59 5.81
N GLN A 148 5.09 -17.60 5.11
CA GLN A 148 4.60 -17.14 3.80
C GLN A 148 4.73 -18.24 2.73
N ASP A 149 3.62 -18.56 2.03
CA ASP A 149 3.58 -19.55 0.94
C ASP A 149 4.26 -19.03 -0.33
N VAL A 150 5.59 -18.98 -0.30
CA VAL A 150 6.40 -18.51 -1.42
C VAL A 150 6.29 -19.41 -2.66
N LEU A 151 5.82 -20.66 -2.54
CA LEU A 151 5.66 -21.52 -3.71
C LEU A 151 4.39 -21.15 -4.46
N SER A 152 3.29 -20.94 -3.74
CA SER A 152 2.02 -20.44 -4.29
C SER A 152 2.20 -19.08 -4.96
N ILE A 153 2.73 -18.08 -4.24
CA ILE A 153 2.78 -16.69 -4.71
C ILE A 153 3.62 -16.53 -5.99
N ARG A 154 4.68 -17.33 -6.16
CA ARG A 154 5.50 -17.30 -7.39
C ARG A 154 4.70 -17.59 -8.66
N GLY A 155 3.58 -18.28 -8.52
CA GLY A 155 2.66 -18.61 -9.60
C GLY A 155 1.38 -17.78 -9.55
N GLN A 156 1.32 -16.64 -8.84
CA GLN A 156 0.15 -15.76 -8.79
C GLN A 156 0.25 -14.60 -9.79
N ALA A 157 -0.63 -13.60 -9.70
CA ALA A 157 -0.59 -12.44 -10.59
C ALA A 157 0.62 -11.55 -10.23
N TYR A 158 1.00 -10.66 -11.14
CA TYR A 158 2.24 -9.88 -10.97
C TYR A 158 2.15 -8.88 -9.83
N ASP A 159 0.96 -8.36 -9.53
CA ASP A 159 0.68 -7.56 -8.33
C ASP A 159 0.90 -8.37 -7.05
N ASP A 160 0.35 -9.59 -6.96
CA ASP A 160 0.54 -10.50 -5.83
C ASP A 160 2.03 -10.75 -5.53
N ILE A 161 2.83 -10.93 -6.59
CA ILE A 161 4.28 -11.11 -6.52
C ILE A 161 4.97 -9.84 -6.01
N LEU A 162 4.56 -8.66 -6.49
CA LEU A 162 5.22 -7.39 -6.15
C LEU A 162 4.93 -6.94 -4.71
N TRP A 163 3.77 -7.29 -4.13
CA TRP A 163 3.49 -7.04 -2.71
C TRP A 163 4.55 -7.65 -1.79
N VAL A 164 5.03 -8.86 -2.11
CA VAL A 164 6.09 -9.53 -1.35
C VAL A 164 7.40 -8.74 -1.43
N ALA A 165 7.79 -8.29 -2.62
CA ALA A 165 9.03 -7.55 -2.80
C ALA A 165 9.00 -6.22 -2.04
N LEU A 166 7.91 -5.47 -2.15
CA LEU A 166 7.75 -4.18 -1.47
C LEU A 166 7.73 -4.35 0.06
N GLY A 167 7.01 -5.35 0.57
CA GLY A 167 6.89 -5.60 2.01
C GLY A 167 8.21 -5.94 2.70
N TRP A 168 9.07 -6.74 2.06
CA TRP A 168 10.38 -7.07 2.65
C TRP A 168 11.38 -5.91 2.56
N ILE A 169 11.21 -4.98 1.62
CA ILE A 169 11.94 -3.71 1.64
C ILE A 169 11.48 -2.83 2.83
N GLU A 170 10.19 -2.80 3.15
CA GLU A 170 9.69 -2.08 4.33
C GLU A 170 10.24 -2.69 5.63
N ALA A 171 10.33 -4.02 5.74
CA ALA A 171 10.98 -4.68 6.88
C ALA A 171 12.46 -4.30 7.02
N ILE A 172 13.20 -4.18 5.91
CA ILE A 172 14.58 -3.70 5.93
C ILE A 172 14.66 -2.25 6.43
N ASN A 173 13.72 -1.39 6.03
CA ASN A 173 13.65 -0.01 6.51
C ASN A 173 13.39 0.07 8.01
N PHE A 174 12.51 -0.79 8.54
CA PHE A 174 12.32 -0.91 9.98
C PHE A 174 13.63 -1.30 10.69
N VAL A 175 14.28 -2.38 10.25
CA VAL A 175 15.52 -2.88 10.88
C VAL A 175 16.60 -1.80 10.91
N ARG A 176 16.76 -1.07 9.79
CA ARG A 176 17.71 0.05 9.69
C ARG A 176 17.36 1.17 10.66
N THR A 177 16.10 1.63 10.64
CA THR A 177 15.65 2.74 11.48
C THR A 177 15.81 2.43 12.97
N HIS A 178 15.39 1.23 13.39
CA HIS A 178 15.47 0.80 14.78
C HIS A 178 16.92 0.70 15.26
N THR A 179 17.80 0.16 14.42
CA THR A 179 19.23 0.11 14.70
C THR A 179 19.84 1.49 14.85
N GLU A 180 19.60 2.38 13.90
CA GLU A 180 20.20 3.72 13.88
C GLU A 180 19.78 4.55 15.10
N LEU A 181 18.54 4.37 15.57
CA LEU A 181 18.01 5.09 16.72
C LEU A 181 18.52 4.52 18.06
N HIS A 182 18.58 3.19 18.21
CA HIS A 182 18.72 2.57 19.54
C HIS A 182 19.96 1.70 19.74
N TYR A 183 20.63 1.33 18.65
CA TYR A 183 21.83 0.49 18.66
C TYR A 183 22.97 1.08 17.80
N PRO A 184 23.34 2.37 18.00
CA PRO A 184 24.43 2.97 17.24
C PRO A 184 25.75 2.26 17.55
N ARG A 185 26.48 1.85 16.52
CA ARG A 185 27.77 1.16 16.70
C ARG A 185 28.79 2.08 17.36
N SER A 186 29.24 1.71 18.55
CA SER A 186 30.36 2.34 19.26
C SER A 186 31.59 1.42 19.26
N GLY A 187 32.25 1.24 18.11
CA GLY A 187 33.50 0.47 18.04
C GLY A 187 33.75 -0.28 16.72
N SER A 188 34.88 -0.98 16.62
CA SER A 188 35.21 -1.85 15.49
C SER A 188 34.30 -3.09 15.47
N PRO A 189 33.78 -3.51 14.30
CA PRO A 189 32.83 -4.61 14.17
C PRO A 189 33.43 -6.01 14.41
N GLU A 190 34.71 -6.12 14.74
CA GLU A 190 35.40 -7.39 14.92
C GLU A 190 35.36 -7.84 16.38
N VAL A 191 34.63 -8.92 16.64
CA VAL A 191 34.79 -9.70 17.88
C VAL A 191 36.11 -10.46 17.76
N VAL A 192 37.18 -9.91 18.34
CA VAL A 192 38.47 -10.61 18.41
C VAL A 192 38.34 -11.77 19.42
N PRO A 193 38.65 -13.02 19.05
CA PRO A 193 38.65 -14.13 20.01
C PRO A 193 39.52 -13.81 21.22
N GLY A 194 38.95 -13.88 22.44
CA GLY A 194 39.65 -13.51 23.68
C GLY A 194 39.43 -12.07 24.16
N SER A 195 38.59 -11.27 23.50
CA SER A 195 38.31 -9.87 23.87
C SER A 195 37.53 -9.68 25.18
N GLY A 196 37.05 -10.74 25.82
CA GLY A 196 36.26 -10.68 27.05
C GLY A 196 34.80 -10.25 26.84
N LEU A 197 33.94 -10.56 27.83
CA LEU A 197 32.48 -10.39 27.77
C LEU A 197 32.04 -8.95 27.41
N LYS A 198 32.73 -7.95 27.95
CA LYS A 198 32.41 -6.53 27.70
C LYS A 198 32.51 -6.17 26.22
N ASN A 199 33.61 -6.56 25.56
CA ASN A 199 33.79 -6.27 24.14
C ASN A 199 32.77 -7.02 23.27
N ILE A 200 32.33 -8.22 23.66
CA ILE A 200 31.25 -8.93 22.96
C ILE A 200 29.94 -8.14 23.06
N ILE A 201 29.57 -7.68 24.26
CA ILE A 201 28.37 -6.86 24.46
C ILE A 201 28.42 -5.57 23.62
N ASP A 202 29.56 -4.87 23.65
CA ASP A 202 29.72 -3.58 22.97
C ASP A 202 29.77 -3.71 21.43
N SER A 203 30.13 -4.88 20.89
CA SER A 203 30.27 -5.13 19.44
C SER A 203 29.11 -5.92 18.83
N THR A 204 28.26 -6.55 19.64
CA THR A 204 27.12 -7.35 19.14
C THR A 204 26.05 -6.42 18.55
N PRO A 205 25.72 -6.55 17.25
CA PRO A 205 24.66 -5.75 16.65
C PRO A 205 23.29 -6.17 17.22
N TRP A 206 22.30 -5.28 17.10
CA TRP A 206 20.92 -5.64 17.39
C TRP A 206 20.51 -6.89 16.62
N HIS A 207 19.95 -7.86 17.34
CA HIS A 207 19.63 -9.19 16.84
C HIS A 207 18.75 -9.18 15.59
N GLY A 208 17.95 -8.12 15.38
CA GLY A 208 17.11 -7.99 14.20
C GLY A 208 17.87 -7.94 12.87
N HIS A 209 19.16 -7.61 12.86
CA HIS A 209 19.98 -7.69 11.64
C HIS A 209 20.13 -9.10 11.08
N ASN A 210 19.94 -10.13 11.90
CA ASN A 210 20.18 -11.53 11.50
C ASN A 210 19.34 -11.94 10.26
N TRP A 211 18.19 -11.29 10.03
CA TRP A 211 17.29 -11.60 8.92
C TRP A 211 17.35 -10.60 7.77
N MET A 212 18.11 -9.51 7.88
CA MET A 212 18.17 -8.45 6.87
C MET A 212 18.62 -8.99 5.49
N ALA A 213 19.57 -9.93 5.47
CA ALA A 213 20.02 -10.58 4.24
C ALA A 213 18.92 -11.47 3.61
N SER A 214 18.13 -12.16 4.45
CA SER A 214 16.99 -12.98 4.00
C SER A 214 15.87 -12.13 3.39
N PHE A 215 15.55 -11.00 4.03
CA PHE A 215 14.58 -10.03 3.50
C PHE A 215 15.04 -9.46 2.16
N ALA A 216 16.32 -9.10 2.05
CA ALA A 216 16.90 -8.59 0.80
C ALA A 216 16.79 -9.66 -0.30
N HIS A 217 17.18 -10.90 0.01
CA HIS A 217 17.11 -12.01 -0.93
C HIS A 217 15.71 -12.24 -1.47
N ARG A 218 14.69 -12.26 -0.59
CA ARG A 218 13.30 -12.43 -1.00
C ARG A 218 12.80 -11.26 -1.83
N SER A 219 13.15 -10.03 -1.44
CA SER A 219 12.81 -8.82 -2.21
C SER A 219 13.33 -8.92 -3.65
N ARG A 220 14.59 -9.31 -3.83
CA ARG A 220 15.19 -9.50 -5.14
C ARG A 220 14.53 -10.61 -5.96
N ILE A 221 14.26 -11.78 -5.36
CA ILE A 221 13.62 -12.89 -6.07
C ILE A 221 12.26 -12.44 -6.61
N PHE A 222 11.44 -11.84 -5.77
CA PHE A 222 10.08 -11.44 -6.15
C PHE A 222 10.09 -10.25 -7.11
N TRP A 223 11.02 -9.30 -6.97
CA TRP A 223 11.19 -8.23 -7.97
C TRP A 223 11.56 -8.80 -9.35
N ASN A 224 12.52 -9.73 -9.41
CA ASN A 224 12.93 -10.38 -10.67
C ASN A 224 11.80 -11.23 -11.31
N LEU A 225 10.93 -11.81 -10.49
CA LEU A 225 9.73 -12.52 -10.99
C LEU A 225 8.70 -11.53 -11.51
N GLY A 226 8.43 -10.47 -10.77
CA GLY A 226 7.54 -9.38 -11.12
C GLY A 226 7.93 -8.74 -12.45
N ALA A 227 9.23 -8.47 -12.65
CA ALA A 227 9.80 -7.84 -13.85
C ALA A 227 9.41 -8.54 -15.18
N ARG A 228 9.03 -9.83 -15.13
CA ARG A 228 8.57 -10.57 -16.31
C ARG A 228 7.21 -10.10 -16.84
N GLY A 229 6.45 -9.36 -16.05
CA GLY A 229 5.16 -8.80 -16.45
C GLY A 229 5.28 -7.56 -17.34
N TRP A 230 6.46 -6.92 -17.38
CA TRP A 230 6.71 -5.78 -18.25
C TRP A 230 6.91 -6.24 -19.70
N GLU A 231 6.13 -5.68 -20.62
CA GLU A 231 6.29 -5.94 -22.05
C GLU A 231 5.86 -4.72 -22.88
N THR A 232 6.42 -4.58 -24.08
CA THR A 232 6.24 -3.40 -24.94
C THR A 232 5.45 -3.66 -26.23
N LYS A 233 5.02 -4.90 -26.47
CA LYS A 233 4.26 -5.30 -27.66
C LYS A 233 2.85 -4.73 -27.59
N LEU A 234 2.21 -4.75 -26.42
CA LEU A 234 0.92 -4.11 -26.20
C LEU A 234 1.11 -2.81 -25.42
N CYS A 235 0.30 -1.81 -25.74
CA CYS A 235 0.25 -0.51 -25.10
C CYS A 235 1.58 0.25 -25.02
N ASN A 236 2.53 -0.06 -25.92
CA ASN A 236 3.90 0.48 -25.92
C ASN A 236 4.64 0.32 -24.58
N GLY A 237 4.23 -0.63 -23.72
CA GLY A 237 4.80 -0.79 -22.38
C GLY A 237 3.78 -1.27 -21.35
N GLY A 238 4.17 -1.12 -20.09
CA GLY A 238 3.33 -1.44 -18.94
C GLY A 238 3.42 -2.89 -18.50
N MET A 239 3.03 -3.12 -17.26
CA MET A 239 2.89 -4.43 -16.66
C MET A 239 1.54 -5.04 -17.05
N VAL A 240 1.57 -6.27 -17.56
CA VAL A 240 0.37 -7.12 -17.61
C VAL A 240 0.02 -7.52 -16.17
N TRP A 241 -1.26 -7.53 -15.82
CA TRP A 241 -1.72 -7.97 -14.50
C TRP A 241 -1.44 -9.46 -14.27
N ASN A 242 -1.97 -10.30 -15.17
CA ASN A 242 -1.86 -11.75 -15.06
C ASN A 242 -1.58 -12.38 -16.42
N PRO A 243 -0.52 -13.18 -16.57
CA PRO A 243 -0.16 -13.78 -17.85
C PRO A 243 -1.08 -14.93 -18.28
N ARG A 244 -2.03 -15.35 -17.43
CA ARG A 244 -2.99 -16.44 -17.70
C ARG A 244 -4.37 -15.98 -18.17
N LEU A 245 -4.65 -14.68 -18.07
CA LEU A 245 -5.89 -14.09 -18.52
C LEU A 245 -5.67 -13.34 -19.83
N ASN A 246 -6.76 -12.84 -20.43
CA ASN A 246 -6.64 -11.89 -21.52
C ASN A 246 -5.78 -10.69 -21.07
N PRO A 247 -4.94 -10.13 -21.95
CA PRO A 247 -4.06 -9.03 -21.58
C PRO A 247 -4.84 -7.87 -20.96
N TYR A 248 -4.53 -7.59 -19.70
CA TYR A 248 -5.07 -6.49 -18.93
C TYR A 248 -3.93 -5.73 -18.27
N LYS A 249 -3.84 -4.42 -18.54
CA LYS A 249 -2.82 -3.52 -18.00
C LYS A 249 -3.48 -2.67 -16.91
N ASN A 250 -3.47 -3.18 -15.68
CA ASN A 250 -4.13 -2.49 -14.57
C ASN A 250 -3.20 -1.52 -13.83
N ALA A 251 -3.80 -0.56 -13.13
CA ALA A 251 -3.13 0.46 -12.35
C ALA A 251 -2.28 -0.18 -11.25
N ILE A 252 -2.87 -1.05 -10.42
CA ILE A 252 -2.17 -1.62 -9.26
C ILE A 252 -0.84 -2.32 -9.60
N THR A 253 -0.79 -3.14 -10.66
CA THR A 253 0.45 -3.85 -11.01
C THR A 253 1.53 -2.87 -11.47
N ASN A 254 1.14 -1.81 -12.18
CA ASN A 254 2.07 -0.79 -12.66
C ASN A 254 2.53 0.15 -11.54
N GLU A 255 1.64 0.55 -10.63
CA GLU A 255 1.99 1.32 -9.45
C GLU A 255 2.94 0.55 -8.53
N LEU A 256 2.66 -0.74 -8.30
CA LEU A 256 3.56 -1.63 -7.56
C LEU A 256 4.90 -1.78 -8.27
N TRP A 257 4.94 -1.85 -9.59
CA TRP A 257 6.19 -1.92 -10.34
C TRP A 257 7.03 -0.66 -10.13
N VAL A 258 6.43 0.53 -10.18
CA VAL A 258 7.12 1.80 -9.89
C VAL A 258 7.60 1.83 -8.44
N SER A 259 6.70 1.62 -7.49
CA SER A 259 6.96 1.75 -6.05
C SER A 259 7.97 0.73 -5.55
N THR A 260 7.88 -0.52 -6.01
CA THR A 260 8.85 -1.56 -5.66
C THR A 260 10.20 -1.26 -6.27
N SER A 261 10.26 -0.88 -7.55
CA SER A 261 11.54 -0.63 -8.24
C SER A 261 12.29 0.55 -7.62
N ILE A 262 11.62 1.66 -7.31
CA ILE A 262 12.30 2.78 -6.65
C ILE A 262 12.69 2.45 -5.20
N SER A 263 11.90 1.64 -4.51
CA SER A 263 12.22 1.17 -3.15
C SER A 263 13.42 0.23 -3.16
N MET A 264 13.50 -0.67 -4.14
CA MET A 264 14.69 -1.50 -4.38
C MET A 264 15.91 -0.62 -4.64
N TYR A 265 15.81 0.38 -5.54
CA TYR A 265 16.93 1.29 -5.82
C TYR A 265 17.42 2.00 -4.55
N ARG A 266 16.51 2.48 -3.70
CA ARG A 266 16.86 3.29 -2.51
C ARG A 266 17.31 2.46 -1.32
N HIS A 267 16.67 1.33 -1.07
CA HIS A 267 16.71 0.67 0.24
C HIS A 267 17.28 -0.75 0.22
N PHE A 268 17.41 -1.38 -0.96
CA PHE A 268 17.99 -2.71 -1.11
C PHE A 268 19.48 -2.69 -0.69
N PRO A 269 19.88 -3.50 0.30
CA PRO A 269 21.24 -3.49 0.83
C PRO A 269 22.25 -4.31 0.00
N GLY A 270 21.82 -4.84 -1.15
CA GLY A 270 22.57 -5.87 -1.87
C GLY A 270 22.32 -7.25 -1.29
N ASP A 271 22.60 -8.29 -2.07
CA ASP A 271 22.67 -9.66 -1.57
C ASP A 271 23.76 -10.46 -2.30
N ASN A 272 24.29 -11.51 -1.66
CA ASN A 272 25.28 -12.41 -2.25
C ASN A 272 24.74 -13.84 -2.42
N PHE A 273 23.44 -14.04 -2.19
CA PHE A 273 22.74 -15.30 -2.36
C PHE A 273 22.65 -15.65 -3.85
N THR A 274 23.65 -16.34 -4.35
CA THR A 274 23.67 -16.91 -5.69
C THR A 274 23.29 -18.39 -5.63
N ALA A 275 22.60 -18.89 -6.65
CA ALA A 275 22.54 -20.34 -6.82
C ALA A 275 23.99 -20.85 -6.99
N PRO A 276 24.34 -22.06 -6.50
CA PRO A 276 25.73 -22.54 -6.52
C PRO A 276 26.44 -22.49 -7.89
N TRP A 277 25.68 -22.44 -8.98
CA TRP A 277 26.16 -22.39 -10.36
C TRP A 277 26.18 -20.98 -11.00
N LEU A 278 25.63 -19.96 -10.34
CA LEU A 278 25.75 -18.57 -10.75
C LEU A 278 26.97 -17.98 -10.03
N ALA A 279 28.10 -17.93 -10.73
CA ALA A 279 29.37 -17.46 -10.20
C ALA A 279 29.24 -16.13 -9.41
N THR A 280 29.65 -16.15 -8.14
CA THR A 280 30.19 -15.11 -7.21
C THR A 280 29.86 -13.61 -7.35
N ALA A 281 29.00 -13.17 -8.26
CA ALA A 281 28.55 -11.79 -8.37
C ALA A 281 27.34 -11.58 -7.45
N GLY A 282 27.57 -10.91 -6.31
CA GLY A 282 26.46 -10.39 -5.51
C GLY A 282 25.67 -9.35 -6.29
N PHE A 283 24.37 -9.23 -5.98
CA PHE A 283 23.56 -8.13 -6.49
C PHE A 283 23.91 -6.83 -5.76
N PRO A 284 24.19 -5.73 -6.49
CA PRO A 284 24.68 -4.50 -5.89
C PRO A 284 23.58 -3.71 -5.18
N THR A 285 24.00 -2.82 -4.27
CA THR A 285 23.15 -1.73 -3.79
C THR A 285 22.94 -0.68 -4.88
N ASN A 286 21.81 0.03 -4.87
CA ASN A 286 21.54 1.12 -5.83
C ASN A 286 21.71 0.71 -7.30
N ASP A 287 21.29 -0.51 -7.68
CA ASP A 287 21.36 -0.98 -9.07
C ASP A 287 20.59 -0.04 -10.02
N PRO A 288 21.23 0.61 -11.01
CA PRO A 288 20.58 1.52 -11.94
C PRO A 288 19.38 0.92 -12.69
N ALA A 289 19.34 -0.41 -12.87
CA ALA A 289 18.21 -1.09 -13.51
C ALA A 289 16.89 -0.88 -12.73
N HIS A 290 16.96 -0.85 -11.40
CA HIS A 290 15.80 -0.57 -10.56
C HIS A 290 15.29 0.87 -10.74
N LEU A 291 16.19 1.86 -10.84
CA LEU A 291 15.79 3.25 -11.10
C LEU A 291 15.18 3.41 -12.49
N GLN A 292 15.81 2.80 -13.50
CA GLN A 292 15.29 2.81 -14.87
C GLN A 292 13.88 2.22 -14.94
N ALA A 293 13.67 1.03 -14.34
CA ALA A 293 12.36 0.39 -14.26
C ALA A 293 11.29 1.29 -13.61
N ALA A 294 11.64 1.97 -12.51
CA ALA A 294 10.72 2.90 -11.84
C ALA A 294 10.35 4.09 -12.72
N MET A 295 11.33 4.68 -13.42
CA MET A 295 11.07 5.81 -14.31
C MET A 295 10.25 5.42 -15.55
N GLU A 296 10.59 4.30 -16.19
CA GLU A 296 9.85 3.79 -17.35
C GLU A 296 8.40 3.42 -16.98
N GLY A 297 8.20 2.76 -15.85
CA GLY A 297 6.88 2.45 -15.31
C GLY A 297 6.05 3.71 -15.03
N TYR A 298 6.67 4.72 -14.42
CA TYR A 298 6.00 5.98 -14.10
C TYR A 298 5.59 6.73 -15.36
N GLN A 299 6.51 6.90 -16.31
CA GLN A 299 6.24 7.54 -17.60
C GLN A 299 5.09 6.85 -18.33
N TRP A 300 5.12 5.53 -18.42
CA TRP A 300 4.03 4.77 -19.06
C TRP A 300 2.67 4.99 -18.38
N LEU A 301 2.63 4.94 -17.05
CA LEU A 301 1.39 5.10 -16.28
C LEU A 301 0.74 6.48 -16.49
N ILE A 302 1.58 7.53 -16.60
CA ILE A 302 1.10 8.88 -16.89
C ILE A 302 0.66 9.00 -18.36
N ASP A 303 1.42 8.46 -19.31
CA ASP A 303 1.16 8.57 -20.75
C ASP A 303 -0.09 7.82 -21.20
N VAL A 304 -0.39 6.68 -20.59
CA VAL A 304 -1.60 5.90 -20.91
C VAL A 304 -2.88 6.56 -20.39
N ASN A 305 -2.77 7.69 -19.67
CA ASN A 305 -3.90 8.45 -19.14
C ASN A 305 -4.80 7.58 -18.24
N MET A 306 -4.21 6.93 -17.23
CA MET A 306 -4.87 6.04 -16.27
C MET A 306 -5.73 6.78 -15.23
N THR A 307 -6.07 8.05 -15.42
CA THR A 307 -6.89 8.82 -14.48
C THR A 307 -8.18 9.31 -15.10
N ASN A 308 -9.27 9.28 -14.31
CA ASN A 308 -10.56 9.81 -14.73
C ASN A 308 -10.63 11.34 -14.59
N HIS A 309 -11.79 11.92 -14.92
CA HIS A 309 -12.02 13.37 -14.90
C HIS A 309 -11.87 14.02 -13.50
N ARG A 310 -11.83 13.23 -12.43
CA ARG A 310 -11.64 13.69 -11.04
C ARG A 310 -10.20 13.54 -10.57
N GLY A 311 -9.30 13.06 -11.43
CA GLY A 311 -7.91 12.80 -11.10
C GLY A 311 -7.65 11.51 -10.34
N LEU A 312 -8.66 10.62 -10.23
CA LEU A 312 -8.51 9.31 -9.58
C LEU A 312 -8.01 8.28 -10.60
N PHE A 313 -7.12 7.40 -10.18
CA PHE A 313 -6.69 6.26 -10.97
C PHE A 313 -7.85 5.29 -11.15
N VAL A 314 -8.16 5.00 -12.41
CA VAL A 314 -9.10 3.94 -12.77
C VAL A 314 -8.38 2.60 -12.79
N ASP A 315 -9.11 1.50 -12.95
CA ASP A 315 -8.53 0.19 -12.71
C ASP A 315 -7.57 -0.25 -13.81
N GLY A 316 -7.85 0.04 -15.08
CA GLY A 316 -6.94 -0.42 -16.14
C GLY A 316 -7.43 -0.30 -17.56
N TYR A 317 -6.69 -0.95 -18.45
CA TYR A 317 -7.04 -1.10 -19.85
C TYR A 317 -6.93 -2.54 -20.34
N HIS A 318 -7.97 -2.99 -21.02
CA HIS A 318 -7.92 -4.09 -21.97
C HIS A 318 -7.48 -3.59 -23.35
N ILE A 319 -7.10 -4.55 -24.19
CA ILE A 319 -6.82 -4.35 -25.62
C ILE A 319 -8.02 -4.90 -26.39
N ASP A 320 -8.67 -4.07 -27.22
CA ASP A 320 -9.83 -4.49 -28.02
C ASP A 320 -9.45 -5.55 -29.06
N SER A 321 -9.67 -6.82 -28.71
CA SER A 321 -9.35 -7.99 -29.55
C SER A 321 -10.24 -8.08 -30.80
N ARG A 322 -11.38 -7.38 -30.82
CA ARG A 322 -12.29 -7.31 -31.97
C ARG A 322 -11.69 -6.53 -33.14
N ARG A 323 -10.65 -5.71 -32.89
CA ARG A 323 -9.92 -4.94 -33.90
C ARG A 323 -8.69 -5.74 -34.35
N PRO A 324 -8.65 -6.26 -35.60
CA PRO A 324 -7.53 -7.07 -36.06
C PRO A 324 -6.19 -6.33 -35.97
N GLY A 325 -5.20 -6.93 -35.32
CA GLY A 325 -3.85 -6.36 -35.17
C GLY A 325 -3.75 -5.19 -34.18
N ASN A 326 -4.79 -4.94 -33.39
CA ASN A 326 -4.76 -3.88 -32.38
C ASN A 326 -3.75 -4.17 -31.27
N THR A 327 -3.01 -3.14 -30.88
CA THR A 327 -2.02 -3.18 -29.80
C THR A 327 -2.20 -2.03 -28.82
N LYS A 328 -3.28 -1.26 -28.93
CA LYS A 328 -3.53 -0.09 -28.09
C LYS A 328 -4.31 -0.47 -26.84
N CYS A 329 -4.00 0.21 -25.74
CA CYS A 329 -4.84 0.22 -24.54
C CYS A 329 -6.05 1.11 -24.85
N ASP A 330 -7.17 0.50 -25.26
CA ASP A 330 -8.31 1.23 -25.82
C ASP A 330 -9.67 0.83 -25.23
N LEU A 331 -9.71 -0.15 -24.33
CA LEU A 331 -10.89 -0.48 -23.52
C LEU A 331 -10.56 -0.21 -22.06
N ARG A 332 -10.90 0.99 -21.58
CA ARG A 332 -10.64 1.41 -20.20
C ARG A 332 -11.70 0.87 -19.26
N ASP A 333 -11.29 0.32 -18.12
CA ASP A 333 -12.18 0.04 -16.99
C ASP A 333 -12.14 1.24 -16.03
N GLU A 334 -13.28 1.88 -15.82
CA GLU A 334 -13.48 3.08 -15.00
C GLU A 334 -13.62 2.75 -13.50
N MET A 335 -13.56 1.48 -13.10
CA MET A 335 -13.60 1.10 -11.69
C MET A 335 -12.50 1.80 -10.90
N VAL A 336 -12.84 2.27 -9.70
CA VAL A 336 -11.92 2.97 -8.81
C VAL A 336 -11.87 2.25 -7.48
N TYR A 337 -10.66 1.91 -7.05
CA TYR A 337 -10.36 1.30 -5.76
C TYR A 337 -9.45 2.21 -4.95
N THR A 338 -9.59 2.23 -3.62
CA THR A 338 -8.78 3.15 -2.79
C THR A 338 -7.28 2.86 -2.85
N TYR A 339 -6.88 1.59 -3.00
CA TYR A 339 -5.47 1.20 -3.07
C TYR A 339 -4.72 1.71 -4.33
N ASN A 340 -5.38 1.81 -5.48
CA ASN A 340 -4.87 2.43 -6.72
C ASN A 340 -4.62 3.94 -6.53
N GLN A 341 -5.07 4.52 -5.42
CA GLN A 341 -4.82 5.93 -5.10
C GLN A 341 -3.68 6.10 -4.09
N GLY A 342 -3.13 5.00 -3.59
CA GLY A 342 -2.14 4.98 -2.54
C GLY A 342 -0.77 4.53 -3.01
N VAL A 343 -0.68 3.38 -3.68
CA VAL A 343 0.60 2.70 -3.94
C VAL A 343 1.60 3.59 -4.67
N LEU A 344 1.14 4.34 -5.69
CA LEU A 344 2.01 5.25 -6.45
C LEU A 344 2.64 6.35 -5.59
N LEU A 345 2.02 6.75 -4.48
CA LEU A 345 2.54 7.80 -3.59
C LEU A 345 3.92 7.42 -3.03
N THR A 346 4.13 6.16 -2.64
CA THR A 346 5.48 5.67 -2.25
C THR A 346 6.46 5.79 -3.42
N GLY A 347 6.02 5.46 -4.64
CA GLY A 347 6.79 5.58 -5.87
C GLY A 347 7.25 7.01 -6.15
N GLN A 348 6.31 7.95 -6.13
CA GLN A 348 6.55 9.39 -6.32
C GLN A 348 7.49 9.96 -5.27
N ARG A 349 7.29 9.63 -3.99
CA ARG A 349 8.18 10.04 -2.90
C ARG A 349 9.60 9.53 -3.10
N GLY A 350 9.74 8.29 -3.57
CA GLY A 350 11.02 7.69 -3.94
C GLY A 350 11.69 8.40 -5.11
N LEU A 351 10.93 8.65 -6.19
CA LEU A 351 11.43 9.31 -7.39
C LEU A 351 11.87 10.76 -7.10
N TRP A 352 11.11 11.51 -6.29
CA TRP A 352 11.54 12.81 -5.77
C TRP A 352 12.88 12.72 -5.04
N THR A 353 13.08 11.72 -4.19
CA THR A 353 14.30 11.60 -3.37
C THR A 353 15.56 11.42 -4.22
N VAL A 354 15.41 10.72 -5.36
CA VAL A 354 16.52 10.44 -6.27
C VAL A 354 16.74 11.58 -7.26
N SER A 355 15.66 12.15 -7.79
CA SER A 355 15.71 13.14 -8.88
C SER A 355 15.76 14.60 -8.44
N GLY A 356 15.18 14.92 -7.27
CA GLY A 356 14.87 16.29 -6.89
C GLY A 356 13.81 16.99 -7.78
N GLY A 357 13.00 16.23 -8.54
CA GLY A 357 11.95 16.76 -9.41
C GLY A 357 10.64 17.01 -8.66
N ALA A 358 10.28 18.29 -8.44
CA ALA A 358 9.14 18.67 -7.61
C ALA A 358 7.77 18.20 -8.13
N SER A 359 7.67 17.90 -9.43
CA SER A 359 6.44 17.39 -10.06
C SER A 359 5.98 16.06 -9.45
N PHE A 360 6.89 15.17 -9.03
CA PHE A 360 6.50 13.93 -8.36
C PHE A 360 5.71 14.19 -7.06
N LEU A 361 6.09 15.23 -6.31
CA LEU A 361 5.36 15.63 -5.10
C LEU A 361 4.06 16.37 -5.44
N GLU A 362 4.08 17.25 -6.45
CA GLU A 362 2.85 17.94 -6.91
C GLU A 362 1.78 16.94 -7.31
N GLU A 363 2.12 15.95 -8.15
CA GLU A 363 1.18 14.94 -8.64
C GLU A 363 0.65 14.05 -7.51
N GLY A 364 1.48 13.67 -6.54
CA GLY A 364 1.03 12.94 -5.36
C GLY A 364 0.09 13.76 -4.47
N HIS A 365 0.37 15.04 -4.26
CA HIS A 365 -0.53 15.94 -3.52
C HIS A 365 -1.85 16.18 -4.26
N VAL A 366 -1.84 16.27 -5.59
CA VAL A 366 -3.06 16.36 -6.41
C VAL A 366 -3.90 15.10 -6.23
N LEU A 367 -3.29 13.91 -6.32
CA LEU A 367 -3.99 12.64 -6.10
C LEU A 367 -4.64 12.57 -4.70
N ILE A 368 -3.90 12.91 -3.65
CA ILE A 368 -4.44 12.89 -2.28
C ILE A 368 -5.61 13.86 -2.15
N GLN A 369 -5.53 15.06 -2.74
CA GLN A 369 -6.63 16.03 -2.73
C GLN A 369 -7.87 15.48 -3.46
N SER A 370 -7.68 14.84 -4.62
CA SER A 370 -8.75 14.16 -5.35
C SER A 370 -9.41 13.05 -4.54
N VAL A 371 -8.65 12.24 -3.81
CA VAL A 371 -9.20 11.18 -2.93
C VAL A 371 -10.04 11.79 -1.82
N ILE A 372 -9.52 12.81 -1.13
CA ILE A 372 -10.22 13.46 -0.02
C ILE A 372 -11.53 14.09 -0.51
N GLU A 373 -11.50 14.80 -1.63
CA GLU A 373 -12.69 15.33 -2.28
C GLU A 373 -13.68 14.21 -2.67
N ALA A 374 -13.18 13.07 -3.15
CA ALA A 374 -13.97 11.88 -3.48
C ALA A 374 -14.56 11.14 -2.29
N THR A 375 -14.22 11.53 -1.06
CA THR A 375 -14.97 11.10 0.14
C THR A 375 -16.11 12.05 0.50
N GLY A 376 -16.20 13.22 -0.13
CA GLY A 376 -17.12 14.29 0.24
C GLY A 376 -16.58 15.22 1.33
N TRP A 377 -15.26 15.39 1.44
CA TRP A 377 -14.63 16.32 2.38
C TRP A 377 -14.06 17.56 1.67
N SER A 378 -14.33 18.74 2.22
CA SER A 378 -13.69 19.99 1.78
C SER A 378 -12.46 20.28 2.63
N LEU A 379 -11.27 20.29 2.02
CA LEU A 379 -10.02 20.68 2.68
C LEU A 379 -9.91 22.19 2.96
N GLU A 380 -10.62 23.00 2.18
CA GLU A 380 -10.68 24.44 2.39
C GLU A 380 -11.54 24.76 3.62
N GLU A 381 -12.74 24.19 3.70
CA GLU A 381 -13.67 24.39 4.82
C GLU A 381 -13.40 23.48 6.01
N ASN A 382 -12.54 22.48 5.84
CA ASN A 382 -12.16 21.48 6.82
C ASN A 382 -13.34 20.72 7.46
N LYS A 383 -14.28 20.26 6.63
CA LYS A 383 -15.48 19.50 7.04
C LYS A 383 -16.06 18.70 5.88
N ALA A 384 -16.98 17.79 6.19
CA ALA A 384 -17.82 17.15 5.19
C ALA A 384 -18.66 18.19 4.43
N ILE A 385 -18.74 18.02 3.10
CA ILE A 385 -19.53 18.86 2.20
C ILE A 385 -21.03 18.54 2.35
N ASP A 386 -21.34 17.26 2.59
CA ASP A 386 -22.70 16.78 2.82
C ASP A 386 -23.19 17.13 4.23
N ASP A 387 -24.31 17.86 4.33
CA ASP A 387 -24.98 18.08 5.62
C ASP A 387 -25.77 16.82 6.02
N LEU A 388 -25.18 16.02 6.91
CA LEU A 388 -25.80 14.79 7.42
C LEU A 388 -27.17 15.03 8.07
N LYS A 389 -27.46 16.24 8.57
CA LYS A 389 -28.79 16.57 9.15
C LYS A 389 -29.87 16.69 8.09
N SER A 390 -29.49 16.96 6.85
CA SER A 390 -30.41 17.06 5.72
C SER A 390 -30.73 15.69 5.08
N VAL A 391 -29.95 14.66 5.42
CA VAL A 391 -30.14 13.30 4.90
C VAL A 391 -31.35 12.67 5.59
N PRO A 392 -32.38 12.21 4.84
CA PRO A 392 -33.53 11.55 5.44
C PRO A 392 -33.13 10.32 6.26
N SER A 393 -33.79 10.12 7.40
CA SER A 393 -33.53 8.95 8.25
C SER A 393 -33.61 7.64 7.46
N GLY A 394 -32.60 6.78 7.63
CA GLY A 394 -32.48 5.50 6.92
C GLY A 394 -31.93 5.58 5.50
N ARG A 395 -31.48 6.75 5.03
CA ARG A 395 -30.78 6.91 3.74
C ARG A 395 -29.31 7.26 3.95
N LEU A 396 -28.49 6.93 2.95
CA LEU A 396 -27.09 7.33 2.90
C LEU A 396 -26.93 8.73 2.28
N PRO A 397 -25.87 9.47 2.65
CA PRO A 397 -25.44 10.63 1.89
C PRO A 397 -25.06 10.22 0.44
N PRO A 398 -25.02 11.19 -0.49
CA PRO A 398 -24.64 10.91 -1.88
C PRO A 398 -23.28 10.21 -1.98
N TRP A 399 -23.17 9.21 -2.87
CA TRP A 399 -21.89 8.61 -3.21
C TRP A 399 -20.97 9.64 -3.87
N ARG A 400 -19.77 9.82 -3.31
CA ARG A 400 -18.78 10.79 -3.80
C ARG A 400 -17.64 10.13 -4.55
N GLY A 401 -17.73 8.84 -4.92
CA GLY A 401 -16.77 8.12 -5.75
C GLY A 401 -15.79 7.22 -4.99
N LEU A 402 -15.36 7.63 -3.79
CA LEU A 402 -14.50 6.87 -2.88
C LEU A 402 -14.97 7.03 -1.41
N GLY A 403 -16.26 7.29 -1.21
CA GLY A 403 -16.77 7.58 0.11
C GLY A 403 -18.00 8.46 0.14
N ARG A 404 -18.40 8.81 1.37
CA ARG A 404 -19.56 9.62 1.71
C ARG A 404 -19.28 10.42 2.97
N GLY A 405 -19.76 11.66 3.07
CA GLY A 405 -19.68 12.44 4.31
C GLY A 405 -18.26 12.61 4.88
N GLY A 406 -17.25 12.58 4.01
CA GLY A 406 -15.83 12.62 4.38
C GLY A 406 -15.23 11.30 4.85
N ILE A 407 -16.00 10.21 4.88
CA ILE A 407 -15.54 8.87 5.22
C ILE A 407 -15.17 8.13 3.95
N ILE A 408 -13.95 7.60 3.90
CA ILE A 408 -13.46 6.79 2.79
C ILE A 408 -14.10 5.41 2.82
N GLU A 409 -14.57 4.96 1.66
CA GLU A 409 -15.26 3.67 1.49
C GLU A 409 -14.86 3.01 0.17
N GLU A 410 -14.85 1.69 0.16
CA GLU A 410 -15.01 0.91 -1.07
C GLU A 410 -16.48 0.85 -1.49
N GLN A 411 -16.76 0.68 -2.78
CA GLN A 411 -18.16 0.60 -3.27
C GLN A 411 -18.96 -0.52 -2.57
N CYS A 412 -18.28 -1.57 -2.12
CA CYS A 412 -18.84 -2.74 -1.48
C CYS A 412 -19.04 -2.61 0.05
N ASP A 413 -18.51 -1.55 0.69
CA ASP A 413 -18.48 -1.44 2.16
C ASP A 413 -19.88 -1.34 2.75
N ALA A 414 -20.66 -0.37 2.28
CA ALA A 414 -21.97 -0.05 2.86
C ALA A 414 -22.94 -1.24 2.70
N SER A 415 -22.92 -1.92 1.56
CA SER A 415 -23.74 -3.11 1.32
C SER A 415 -23.19 -4.37 2.01
N GLY A 416 -21.95 -4.35 2.51
CA GLY A 416 -21.30 -5.49 3.16
C GLY A 416 -20.95 -6.61 2.18
N THR A 417 -20.68 -6.27 0.92
CA THR A 417 -20.43 -7.22 -0.18
C THR A 417 -18.95 -7.37 -0.53
N CYS A 418 -18.06 -6.72 0.21
CA CYS A 418 -16.62 -6.76 -0.08
C CYS A 418 -16.08 -8.18 0.02
N SER A 419 -15.25 -8.52 -0.96
CA SER A 419 -14.38 -9.69 -0.86
C SER A 419 -13.24 -9.41 0.12
N GLN A 420 -12.40 -10.43 0.33
CA GLN A 420 -11.20 -10.28 1.13
C GLN A 420 -10.24 -9.23 0.55
N ASP A 421 -10.13 -9.16 -0.78
CA ASP A 421 -9.34 -8.15 -1.47
C ASP A 421 -9.85 -6.75 -1.12
N GLY A 422 -11.16 -6.50 -1.31
CA GLY A 422 -11.79 -5.19 -1.05
C GLY A 422 -11.59 -4.70 0.39
N GLN A 423 -11.66 -5.60 1.36
CA GLN A 423 -11.44 -5.25 2.78
C GLN A 423 -10.02 -4.73 3.07
N THR A 424 -9.03 -5.05 2.22
CA THR A 424 -7.62 -4.65 2.40
C THR A 424 -7.34 -3.24 1.89
N PHE A 425 -8.08 -2.78 0.88
CA PHE A 425 -7.67 -1.65 0.03
C PHE A 425 -7.50 -0.33 0.80
N LYS A 426 -8.43 0.00 1.71
CA LYS A 426 -8.34 1.22 2.53
C LYS A 426 -7.05 1.25 3.36
N GLY A 427 -6.64 0.12 3.93
CA GLY A 427 -5.41 0.01 4.71
C GLY A 427 -4.16 0.27 3.88
N VAL A 428 -4.12 -0.27 2.67
CA VAL A 428 -3.04 -0.01 1.70
C VAL A 428 -2.93 1.48 1.40
N PHE A 429 -4.04 2.16 1.15
CA PHE A 429 -4.05 3.61 0.92
C PHE A 429 -3.38 4.37 2.07
N PHE A 430 -3.81 4.14 3.32
CA PHE A 430 -3.26 4.85 4.49
C PHE A 430 -1.79 4.51 4.76
N HIS A 431 -1.35 3.27 4.50
CA HIS A 431 0.06 2.91 4.61
C HIS A 431 0.92 3.76 3.66
N HIS A 432 0.53 3.86 2.40
CA HIS A 432 1.30 4.63 1.41
C HIS A 432 1.16 6.14 1.56
N LEU A 433 0.00 6.64 2.00
CA LEU A 433 -0.17 8.06 2.40
C LEU A 433 0.81 8.43 3.52
N THR A 434 0.96 7.55 4.51
CA THR A 434 1.94 7.73 5.61
C THR A 434 3.35 7.85 5.06
N SER A 435 3.75 6.95 4.16
CA SER A 435 5.07 6.94 3.55
C SER A 435 5.34 8.17 2.68
N PHE A 436 4.34 8.69 1.98
CA PHE A 436 4.47 9.90 1.17
C PHE A 436 4.62 11.16 2.02
N CYS A 437 3.80 11.31 3.06
CA CYS A 437 3.83 12.47 3.94
C CYS A 437 4.91 12.44 5.03
N ALA A 438 5.72 11.38 5.08
CA ALA A 438 6.87 11.34 5.97
C ALA A 438 7.84 12.50 5.66
N PRO A 439 8.48 13.11 6.69
CA PRO A 439 9.40 14.22 6.50
C PRO A 439 10.43 13.98 5.39
N LEU A 440 10.73 15.04 4.61
CA LEU A 440 11.70 14.92 3.52
C LEU A 440 13.13 14.70 4.07
N ASP A 441 13.66 13.50 3.80
CA ASP A 441 15.05 13.12 4.08
C ASP A 441 16.04 14.06 3.35
N PRO A 442 17.20 14.35 3.95
CA PRO A 442 18.28 15.01 3.23
C PRO A 442 18.59 14.29 1.91
N LEU A 443 18.61 15.04 0.80
CA LEU A 443 18.91 14.47 -0.51
C LEU A 443 20.38 14.05 -0.59
N ARG A 444 20.63 12.85 -1.13
CA ARG A 444 21.97 12.37 -1.43
C ARG A 444 22.48 13.11 -2.67
N VAL A 445 23.51 13.95 -2.49
CA VAL A 445 24.15 14.68 -3.59
C VAL A 445 25.29 13.83 -4.14
N GLU A 446 25.11 13.26 -5.32
CA GLU A 446 26.14 12.46 -5.98
C GLU A 446 27.27 13.33 -6.55
N LYS A 447 28.41 12.70 -6.85
CA LYS A 447 29.59 13.39 -7.38
C LYS A 447 29.25 14.09 -8.69
N GLY A 448 29.44 15.41 -8.75
CA GLY A 448 29.13 16.23 -9.92
C GLY A 448 27.73 16.85 -9.92
N MET A 449 26.87 16.50 -8.96
CA MET A 449 25.59 17.17 -8.76
C MET A 449 25.70 18.36 -7.81
N LYS A 450 24.82 19.33 -7.99
CA LYS A 450 24.61 20.49 -7.13
C LYS A 450 23.20 20.47 -6.57
N LEU A 451 23.05 20.98 -5.33
CA LEU A 451 21.77 21.11 -4.64
C LEU A 451 21.36 22.59 -4.55
N ASN A 452 20.20 22.94 -5.09
CA ASN A 452 19.52 24.20 -4.79
C ASN A 452 18.96 24.14 -3.35
N LYS A 453 19.78 24.49 -2.36
CA LYS A 453 19.40 24.44 -0.94
C LYS A 453 18.15 25.26 -0.63
N ARG A 454 18.01 26.45 -1.22
CA ARG A 454 16.84 27.33 -1.00
C ARG A 454 15.57 26.73 -1.61
N GLY A 455 15.69 26.16 -2.80
CA GLY A 455 14.61 25.43 -3.46
C GLY A 455 14.19 24.20 -2.67
N TYR A 456 15.15 23.41 -2.18
CA TYR A 456 14.88 22.24 -1.34
C TYR A 456 14.11 22.60 -0.06
N GLN A 457 14.53 23.65 0.66
CA GLN A 457 13.82 24.09 1.86
C GLN A 457 12.40 24.59 1.53
N ARG A 458 12.21 25.31 0.41
CA ARG A 458 10.89 25.72 -0.05
C ARG A 458 9.98 24.50 -0.28
N ILE A 459 10.46 23.49 -0.98
CA ILE A 459 9.69 22.26 -1.25
C ILE A 459 9.38 21.51 0.04
N LYS A 460 10.36 21.41 0.95
CA LYS A 460 10.15 20.80 2.27
C LYS A 460 9.01 21.49 3.03
N THR A 461 9.00 22.83 3.08
CA THR A 461 7.93 23.59 3.73
C THR A 461 6.58 23.40 3.03
N ALA A 462 6.54 23.44 1.69
CA ALA A 462 5.32 23.24 0.92
C ALA A 462 4.72 21.84 1.15
N HIS A 463 5.56 20.81 1.17
CA HIS A 463 5.16 19.43 1.40
C HIS A 463 4.58 19.21 2.81
N ILE A 464 5.29 19.63 3.86
CA ILE A 464 4.81 19.53 5.25
C ILE A 464 3.50 20.32 5.42
N THR A 465 3.43 21.53 4.85
CA THR A 465 2.24 22.37 4.92
C THR A 465 1.05 21.66 4.29
N ALA A 466 1.20 21.09 3.10
CA ALA A 466 0.14 20.36 2.44
C ALA A 466 -0.29 19.10 3.21
N CYS A 467 0.66 18.26 3.65
CA CYS A 467 0.36 17.06 4.45
C CYS A 467 -0.37 17.37 5.76
N SER A 468 -0.02 18.49 6.41
CA SER A 468 -0.70 18.92 7.65
C SER A 468 -2.19 19.23 7.43
N ARG A 469 -2.61 19.62 6.21
CA ARG A 469 -4.01 19.88 5.88
C ARG A 469 -4.85 18.61 5.81
N TYR A 470 -4.23 17.45 5.58
CA TYR A 470 -4.96 16.19 5.47
C TYR A 470 -5.32 15.61 6.84
N VAL A 471 -4.62 16.00 7.90
CA VAL A 471 -4.76 15.43 9.26
C VAL A 471 -6.19 15.49 9.80
N SER A 472 -6.95 16.54 9.52
CA SER A 472 -8.35 16.64 10.00
C SER A 472 -9.28 15.63 9.32
N TRP A 473 -9.08 15.36 8.03
CA TRP A 473 -9.80 14.31 7.31
C TRP A 473 -9.38 12.91 7.79
N ILE A 474 -8.08 12.70 8.04
CA ILE A 474 -7.57 11.44 8.60
C ILE A 474 -8.16 11.21 9.99
N LYS A 475 -8.21 12.24 10.84
CA LYS A 475 -8.85 12.20 12.16
C LYS A 475 -10.32 11.80 12.06
N HIS A 476 -11.06 12.41 11.14
CA HIS A 476 -12.48 12.11 10.92
C HIS A 476 -12.68 10.62 10.59
N ASN A 477 -11.85 10.07 9.70
CA ASN A 477 -11.86 8.64 9.38
C ASN A 477 -11.41 7.77 10.55
N ALA A 478 -10.37 8.15 11.29
CA ALA A 478 -9.86 7.40 12.43
C ALA A 478 -10.91 7.26 13.54
N LEU A 479 -11.62 8.34 13.85
CA LEU A 479 -12.71 8.32 14.83
C LEU A 479 -13.89 7.46 14.35
N ALA A 480 -14.23 7.53 13.07
CA ALA A 480 -15.27 6.68 12.49
C ALA A 480 -14.90 5.19 12.56
N ALA A 481 -13.67 4.84 12.16
CA ALA A 481 -13.15 3.48 12.22
C ALA A 481 -13.11 2.94 13.65
N LEU A 482 -12.62 3.74 14.62
CA LEU A 482 -12.61 3.38 16.04
C LEU A 482 -14.02 3.08 16.57
N GLY A 483 -15.03 3.80 16.07
CA GLY A 483 -16.45 3.57 16.39
C GLY A 483 -17.03 2.28 15.81
N THR A 484 -16.31 1.58 14.93
CA THR A 484 -16.72 0.27 14.42
C THR A 484 -16.13 -0.90 15.20
N ARG A 485 -15.34 -0.66 16.24
CA ARG A 485 -14.79 -1.77 17.02
C ARG A 485 -15.90 -2.49 17.78
N ASP A 486 -15.82 -3.82 17.82
CA ASP A 486 -16.65 -4.62 18.71
C ASP A 486 -16.02 -4.69 20.13
N ASP A 487 -16.65 -5.47 21.02
CA ASP A 487 -16.18 -5.66 22.40
C ASP A 487 -14.78 -6.31 22.48
N ALA A 488 -14.33 -6.99 21.42
CA ALA A 488 -13.00 -7.58 21.31
C ALA A 488 -11.98 -6.62 20.67
N GLY A 489 -12.38 -5.38 20.35
CA GLY A 489 -11.52 -4.37 19.73
C GLY A 489 -11.28 -4.59 18.23
N ARG A 490 -12.03 -5.49 17.57
CA ARG A 490 -11.87 -5.83 16.15
C ARG A 490 -12.55 -4.79 15.26
N PHE A 491 -11.83 -4.26 14.29
CA PHE A 491 -12.35 -3.24 13.37
C PHE A 491 -13.34 -3.81 12.36
N GLY A 492 -14.40 -3.04 12.08
CA GLY A 492 -15.34 -3.30 11.00
C GLY A 492 -14.89 -2.77 9.64
N MET A 493 -15.50 -3.26 8.56
CA MET A 493 -15.18 -2.81 7.20
C MET A 493 -15.77 -1.43 6.87
N TRP A 494 -17.00 -1.15 7.32
CA TRP A 494 -17.75 0.04 6.97
C TRP A 494 -17.67 1.08 8.09
N TRP A 495 -16.68 1.96 8.00
CA TRP A 495 -16.38 2.98 9.01
C TRP A 495 -17.52 4.00 9.20
N GLY A 496 -18.33 4.23 8.16
CA GLY A 496 -19.49 5.12 8.22
C GLY A 496 -20.72 4.54 8.94
N ALA A 497 -20.72 3.25 9.29
CA ALA A 497 -21.91 2.55 9.81
C ALA A 497 -22.57 3.25 11.02
N GLY A 498 -21.77 3.60 12.02
CA GLY A 498 -22.25 4.27 13.24
C GLY A 498 -22.64 5.74 13.04
N ILE A 499 -22.24 6.35 11.91
CA ILE A 499 -22.51 7.76 11.60
C ILE A 499 -23.79 7.88 10.79
N PHE A 500 -24.00 7.03 9.78
CA PHE A 500 -25.12 7.15 8.85
C PHE A 500 -26.40 6.48 9.34
N ASN A 501 -26.31 5.53 10.28
CA ASN A 501 -27.45 4.85 10.90
C ASN A 501 -28.52 4.40 9.87
N ALA A 502 -28.06 3.76 8.80
CA ALA A 502 -28.90 3.28 7.70
C ALA A 502 -28.80 1.76 7.57
N VAL A 503 -29.91 1.11 7.17
CA VAL A 503 -29.93 -0.30 6.81
C VAL A 503 -29.73 -0.40 5.30
N VAL A 504 -28.58 -0.95 4.91
CA VAL A 504 -28.09 -0.89 3.54
C VAL A 504 -27.99 -2.30 2.94
N THR A 505 -28.41 -2.40 1.68
CA THR A 505 -28.27 -3.53 0.76
C THR A 505 -27.63 -3.02 -0.53
N LEU A 506 -27.21 -3.93 -1.41
CA LEU A 506 -26.66 -3.55 -2.72
C LEU A 506 -27.65 -2.68 -3.52
N ASP A 507 -28.94 -3.01 -3.50
CA ASP A 507 -29.97 -2.27 -4.23
C ASP A 507 -30.25 -0.85 -3.72
N ASN A 508 -29.81 -0.49 -2.51
CA ASN A 508 -30.16 0.79 -1.88
C ASN A 508 -28.95 1.60 -1.36
N ASP A 509 -27.72 1.16 -1.67
CA ASP A 509 -26.49 1.85 -1.25
C ASP A 509 -26.24 3.17 -2.03
N GLY A 510 -27.03 3.44 -3.07
CA GLY A 510 -26.96 4.66 -3.85
C GLY A 510 -25.78 4.71 -4.81
N ILE A 511 -25.22 3.55 -5.18
CA ILE A 511 -24.18 3.38 -6.21
C ILE A 511 -24.82 2.79 -7.47
N ASN A 512 -24.40 3.28 -8.63
CA ASN A 512 -24.75 2.66 -9.90
C ASN A 512 -23.75 1.51 -10.19
N HIS A 513 -24.09 0.30 -9.76
CA HIS A 513 -23.26 -0.89 -10.00
C HIS A 513 -23.24 -1.35 -11.47
N ASP A 514 -24.16 -0.84 -12.29
CA ASP A 514 -24.24 -1.09 -13.74
C ASP A 514 -23.65 0.09 -14.55
N ALA A 515 -22.77 0.89 -13.95
CA ALA A 515 -22.10 1.98 -14.65
C ALA A 515 -21.31 1.46 -15.87
N GLU A 516 -21.40 2.18 -17.00
CA GLU A 516 -20.68 1.78 -18.22
C GLU A 516 -19.17 1.65 -17.97
N ASN A 517 -18.58 0.61 -18.58
CA ASN A 517 -17.15 0.31 -18.49
C ASN A 517 -16.62 0.22 -17.05
N THR A 518 -17.42 -0.23 -16.09
CA THR A 518 -16.98 -0.40 -14.69
C THR A 518 -17.13 -1.86 -14.30
N THR A 519 -16.02 -2.53 -13.97
CA THR A 519 -16.05 -3.92 -13.51
C THR A 519 -15.44 -4.03 -12.12
N ASP A 520 -16.27 -4.32 -11.11
CA ASP A 520 -15.75 -4.63 -9.77
C ASP A 520 -15.28 -6.09 -9.67
N TYR A 521 -14.30 -6.46 -10.49
CA TYR A 521 -13.82 -7.83 -10.52
C TYR A 521 -13.17 -8.21 -9.20
N ARG A 522 -12.56 -7.27 -8.45
CA ARG A 522 -11.93 -7.52 -7.14
C ARG A 522 -12.92 -7.97 -6.08
N ASN A 523 -14.20 -7.60 -6.18
CA ASN A 523 -15.23 -8.09 -5.26
C ASN A 523 -16.15 -9.16 -5.87
N GLN A 524 -16.35 -9.16 -7.19
CA GLN A 524 -17.34 -10.03 -7.87
C GLN A 524 -16.71 -11.16 -8.72
N GLY A 525 -15.39 -11.11 -8.93
CA GLY A 525 -14.67 -11.97 -9.87
C GLY A 525 -14.72 -11.45 -11.31
N THR A 526 -13.86 -12.01 -12.17
CA THR A 526 -13.83 -11.60 -13.59
C THR A 526 -15.09 -12.08 -14.32
N PRO A 527 -15.77 -11.21 -15.10
CA PRO A 527 -16.90 -11.59 -15.93
C PRO A 527 -16.62 -12.70 -16.94
N GLU A 528 -17.68 -13.39 -17.36
CA GLU A 528 -17.66 -14.38 -18.43
C GLU A 528 -18.07 -13.72 -19.76
N ASP A 529 -17.18 -12.87 -20.29
CA ASP A 529 -17.39 -12.16 -21.56
C ASP A 529 -16.11 -12.12 -22.41
N ASP A 530 -16.18 -11.60 -23.64
CA ASP A 530 -15.02 -11.57 -24.54
C ASP A 530 -13.90 -10.61 -24.08
N THR A 531 -14.18 -9.69 -23.15
CA THR A 531 -13.22 -8.70 -22.64
C THR A 531 -12.29 -9.36 -21.62
N TRP A 532 -12.89 -10.02 -20.64
CA TRP A 532 -12.18 -10.70 -19.55
C TRP A 532 -11.87 -12.17 -19.85
N GLY A 533 -12.67 -12.77 -20.72
CA GLY A 533 -12.84 -14.21 -20.87
C GLY A 533 -11.68 -14.94 -21.49
N GLY A 534 -11.15 -15.88 -20.71
CA GLY A 534 -10.51 -17.09 -21.21
C GLY A 534 -11.23 -18.35 -20.66
N LEU A 535 -10.58 -19.52 -20.77
CA LEU A 535 -10.99 -20.79 -20.13
C LEU A 535 -10.92 -20.76 -18.59
N HIS A 536 -10.49 -19.64 -18.01
CA HIS A 536 -10.18 -19.48 -16.60
C HIS A 536 -10.88 -18.23 -16.06
N ARG A 537 -11.50 -18.38 -14.88
CA ARG A 537 -12.12 -17.30 -14.14
C ARG A 537 -11.29 -17.01 -12.90
N TRP A 538 -11.07 -15.74 -12.60
CA TRP A 538 -10.53 -15.32 -11.31
C TRP A 538 -11.66 -15.10 -10.32
N LEU A 539 -11.51 -15.67 -9.12
CA LEU A 539 -12.46 -15.54 -8.03
C LEU A 539 -11.77 -14.86 -6.84
N PRO A 540 -12.36 -13.78 -6.29
CA PRO A 540 -11.75 -13.02 -5.22
C PRO A 540 -11.72 -13.81 -3.91
N GLY A 541 -10.75 -13.52 -3.05
CA GLY A 541 -10.63 -14.17 -1.73
C GLY A 541 -10.22 -15.64 -1.73
N THR A 542 -9.90 -16.25 -2.88
CA THR A 542 -9.42 -17.64 -2.94
C THR A 542 -7.94 -17.77 -3.31
N GLY A 543 -7.36 -16.73 -3.92
CA GLY A 543 -6.03 -16.81 -4.55
C GLY A 543 -5.88 -17.91 -5.61
N ARG A 544 -6.99 -18.57 -5.99
CA ARG A 544 -7.04 -19.79 -6.81
C ARG A 544 -7.91 -19.58 -8.05
N TRP A 545 -7.68 -20.44 -9.04
CA TRP A 545 -8.29 -20.38 -10.38
C TRP A 545 -9.27 -21.55 -10.53
N SER A 546 -10.46 -21.30 -11.09
CA SER A 546 -11.30 -22.38 -11.61
C SER A 546 -11.00 -22.60 -13.10
N VAL A 547 -10.82 -23.87 -13.49
CA VAL A 547 -10.84 -24.27 -14.90
C VAL A 547 -12.31 -24.46 -15.27
N LEU A 548 -12.77 -23.82 -16.35
CA LEU A 548 -14.08 -24.11 -16.91
C LEU A 548 -14.03 -25.51 -17.52
N ASP A 549 -14.75 -26.47 -16.94
CA ASP A 549 -15.00 -27.77 -17.57
C ASP A 549 -16.01 -27.55 -18.71
N PRO A 550 -15.67 -27.80 -19.99
CA PRO A 550 -16.55 -27.51 -21.11
C PRO A 550 -17.67 -28.56 -21.17
N GLY A 551 -18.74 -28.30 -20.43
CA GLY A 551 -20.05 -28.91 -20.66
C GLY A 551 -20.69 -29.58 -19.46
N THR A 552 -21.30 -28.79 -18.58
CA THR A 552 -22.59 -29.17 -17.99
C THR A 552 -23.40 -27.92 -17.67
N GLY A 553 -24.55 -27.77 -18.33
CA GLY A 553 -25.60 -26.84 -17.91
C GLY A 553 -26.25 -27.32 -16.62
N GLN A 554 -25.54 -27.20 -15.50
CA GLN A 554 -26.06 -27.54 -14.18
C GLN A 554 -26.25 -26.26 -13.36
N LYS A 555 -27.53 -25.98 -13.11
CA LYS A 555 -28.05 -24.95 -12.22
C LYS A 555 -27.16 -24.78 -10.99
N VAL A 556 -26.82 -23.52 -10.70
CA VAL A 556 -26.32 -23.07 -9.40
C VAL A 556 -27.25 -23.60 -8.31
N LEU A 557 -26.82 -24.68 -7.66
CA LEU A 557 -27.40 -25.21 -6.43
C LEU A 557 -26.43 -24.82 -5.33
N GLY A 558 -26.92 -23.94 -4.46
CA GLY A 558 -26.14 -23.36 -3.37
C GLY A 558 -25.57 -24.36 -2.38
N GLY A 559 -24.60 -23.87 -1.63
CA GLY A 559 -24.26 -24.34 -0.29
C GLY A 559 -23.64 -25.74 -0.22
N ILE A 560 -22.32 -25.82 -0.30
CA ILE A 560 -21.60 -26.87 0.40
C ILE A 560 -21.18 -26.31 1.76
N LYS A 561 -21.85 -26.87 2.76
CA LYS A 561 -21.66 -26.69 4.19
C LYS A 561 -20.23 -27.02 4.61
N GLU A 562 -19.51 -26.07 5.17
CA GLU A 562 -18.57 -26.34 6.25
C GLU A 562 -19.40 -26.69 7.49
N ASN A 563 -19.63 -27.98 7.70
CA ASN A 563 -20.16 -28.50 8.95
C ASN A 563 -19.44 -29.80 9.26
N GLN A 564 -18.25 -29.67 9.82
CA GLN A 564 -17.61 -30.70 10.64
C GLN A 564 -16.55 -30.02 11.51
N ASP A 565 -17.02 -29.31 12.54
CA ASP A 565 -16.49 -29.38 13.91
C ASP A 565 -17.21 -28.35 14.80
N MET A 566 -18.44 -28.67 15.20
CA MET A 566 -19.06 -28.10 16.39
C MET A 566 -20.27 -28.97 16.79
N ARG A 567 -19.95 -30.13 17.38
CA ARG A 567 -20.89 -30.87 18.22
C ARG A 567 -20.28 -30.95 19.62
N ASP A 568 -20.66 -30.00 20.47
CA ASP A 568 -21.26 -30.30 21.77
C ASP A 568 -21.55 -29.02 22.55
N ARG A 569 -22.84 -28.66 22.59
CA ARG A 569 -23.60 -28.21 23.79
C ARG A 569 -24.89 -27.52 23.34
N SER A 570 -25.94 -28.31 23.21
CA SER A 570 -27.31 -27.81 23.28
C SER A 570 -27.88 -28.14 24.65
N GLU A 571 -28.21 -27.14 25.46
CA GLU A 571 -29.22 -27.31 26.49
C GLU A 571 -30.05 -26.02 26.70
N TYR A 572 -31.29 -26.10 26.20
CA TYR A 572 -32.54 -25.39 26.53
C TYR A 572 -32.58 -23.88 26.86
N GLY A 573 -33.31 -23.15 26.01
CA GLY A 573 -33.96 -21.87 26.34
C GLY A 573 -34.92 -21.44 25.22
N GLU A 574 -36.23 -21.43 25.49
CA GLU A 574 -37.31 -21.02 24.59
C GLU A 574 -37.24 -19.54 24.15
N PRO A 575 -37.88 -19.17 23.01
CA PRO A 575 -37.63 -17.90 22.35
C PRO A 575 -38.35 -16.74 23.05
N ARG A 576 -37.58 -15.90 23.74
CA ARG A 576 -38.04 -14.54 24.06
C ARG A 576 -38.02 -13.71 22.78
N GLN A 577 -39.19 -13.22 22.39
CA GLN A 577 -39.33 -12.09 21.46
C GLN A 577 -38.65 -10.86 22.09
N ASP A 578 -37.36 -10.71 21.85
CA ASP A 578 -36.65 -9.48 22.18
C ASP A 578 -36.57 -8.56 20.95
N LYS A 579 -36.78 -7.27 21.24
CA LYS A 579 -36.76 -6.12 20.34
C LYS A 579 -35.65 -6.26 19.29
N ARG A 580 -35.93 -5.95 18.02
CA ARG A 580 -34.94 -5.80 16.94
C ARG A 580 -33.71 -5.04 17.46
N SER A 581 -32.69 -5.74 17.93
CA SER A 581 -31.36 -5.16 18.03
C SER A 581 -30.96 -4.91 16.59
N LEU A 582 -30.58 -3.67 16.27
CA LEU A 582 -29.95 -3.37 15.00
C LEU A 582 -28.67 -4.22 14.99
N GLN A 583 -28.70 -5.32 14.24
CA GLN A 583 -27.53 -6.18 14.04
C GLN A 583 -26.42 -5.28 13.50
N ASP A 584 -25.26 -5.30 14.17
CA ASP A 584 -24.11 -4.48 13.80
C ASP A 584 -23.81 -4.64 12.30
N PRO A 585 -23.85 -3.55 11.51
CA PRO A 585 -23.58 -3.60 10.07
C PRO A 585 -22.25 -4.25 9.70
N ASN A 586 -21.25 -4.16 10.58
CA ASN A 586 -19.93 -4.69 10.36
C ASN A 586 -19.82 -6.20 10.62
N GLU A 587 -20.89 -6.87 11.07
CA GLU A 587 -21.00 -8.32 11.12
C GLU A 587 -21.58 -8.91 9.82
N ARG A 588 -21.94 -8.08 8.83
CA ARG A 588 -22.42 -8.55 7.52
C ARG A 588 -21.27 -9.03 6.63
N GLY A 589 -21.63 -9.86 5.64
CA GLY A 589 -20.67 -10.36 4.65
C GLY A 589 -19.60 -11.22 5.32
N ARG A 590 -18.32 -10.89 5.08
CA ARG A 590 -17.17 -11.53 5.76
C ARG A 590 -16.98 -11.06 7.20
N GLY A 591 -17.71 -10.02 7.63
CA GLY A 591 -17.60 -9.46 8.96
C GLY A 591 -16.24 -8.80 9.21
N ARG A 592 -15.71 -9.03 10.40
CA ARG A 592 -14.42 -8.51 10.88
C ARG A 592 -13.31 -9.51 10.58
N THR A 593 -12.29 -9.06 9.85
CA THR A 593 -11.25 -9.91 9.27
C THR A 593 -9.85 -9.38 9.58
N VAL A 594 -8.83 -10.14 9.19
CA VAL A 594 -7.43 -9.68 9.23
C VAL A 594 -7.30 -8.36 8.48
N GLU A 595 -7.95 -8.27 7.32
CA GLU A 595 -7.87 -7.14 6.41
C GLU A 595 -8.50 -5.88 6.99
N THR A 596 -9.68 -5.98 7.62
CA THR A 596 -10.30 -4.83 8.30
C THR A 596 -9.47 -4.36 9.50
N GLN A 597 -8.86 -5.31 10.24
CA GLN A 597 -7.97 -5.00 11.35
C GLN A 597 -6.69 -4.29 10.90
N VAL A 598 -6.05 -4.77 9.82
CA VAL A 598 -4.90 -4.12 9.17
C VAL A 598 -5.28 -2.73 8.68
N GLY A 599 -6.49 -2.56 8.14
CA GLY A 599 -7.03 -1.26 7.73
C GLY A 599 -7.12 -0.25 8.88
N GLY A 600 -7.69 -0.66 10.01
CA GLY A 600 -7.75 0.16 11.23
C GLY A 600 -6.36 0.53 11.76
N LEU A 601 -5.44 -0.43 11.81
CA LEU A 601 -4.05 -0.20 12.22
C LEU A 601 -3.33 0.81 11.31
N ALA A 602 -3.42 0.64 9.98
CA ALA A 602 -2.78 1.52 9.02
C ALA A 602 -3.31 2.96 9.11
N LEU A 603 -4.63 3.13 9.31
CA LEU A 603 -5.26 4.43 9.51
C LEU A 603 -4.81 5.12 10.80
N LEU A 604 -4.76 4.40 11.92
CA LEU A 604 -4.32 4.95 13.20
C LEU A 604 -2.85 5.34 13.17
N ARG A 605 -2.00 4.51 12.52
CA ARG A 605 -0.61 4.86 12.24
C ARG A 605 -0.50 6.13 11.41
N ALA A 606 -1.30 6.25 10.33
CA ALA A 606 -1.31 7.45 9.50
C ALA A 606 -1.72 8.70 10.29
N TYR A 607 -2.76 8.58 11.13
CA TYR A 607 -3.22 9.67 11.98
C TYR A 607 -2.14 10.12 12.96
N TRP A 608 -1.45 9.16 13.59
CA TRP A 608 -0.31 9.43 14.45
C TRP A 608 0.82 10.13 13.68
N GLU A 609 1.43 9.49 12.70
CA GLU A 609 2.63 10.00 12.00
C GLU A 609 2.41 11.39 11.37
N LEU A 610 1.29 11.62 10.69
CA LEU A 610 1.02 12.90 10.03
C LEU A 610 0.71 14.03 11.01
N SER A 611 0.26 13.71 12.21
CA SER A 611 0.03 14.71 13.26
C SER A 611 1.31 15.13 14.00
N GLN A 612 2.39 14.35 13.90
CA GLN A 612 3.68 14.66 14.52
C GLN A 612 4.61 15.48 13.61
N SER A 613 4.20 15.73 12.35
CA SER A 613 5.05 16.24 11.26
C SER A 613 5.11 17.76 11.14
#